data_AF-A0A7G2JWG0-F1
#
_entry.id   AF-A0A7G2JWG0-F1
#
_cell.length_a   1.000
_cell.length_b   1.000
_cell.length_c   1.000
_cell.angle_alpha   90.00
_cell.angle_beta   90.00
_cell.angle_gamma   90.00
#
_symmetry.space_group_name_H-M   'P 1'
#
loop_
_entity.id
_entity.type
_entity.pdbx_description
1 polymer ?
#
loop_
_entity_poly.entity_id
_entity_poly.type
_entity_poly.pdbx_seq_one_letter_code
_entity_poly.pdbx_strand_id
1 'polypeptide(L)'
;LTLKIKQHSEDNAYLSKLFNQQKTSIKTYLPMTLAIRDLINDDVVTASKGYFTTPAAYMRGNGHNATTWTIVFEKMTMNLEKGVQ
;
A
#
# COMPACT_ATOMS: atom_id res chain seq x y z
N LEU A 1 4.28 1.04 4.62
CA LEU A 1 3.96 1.84 3.42
C LEU A 1 2.78 2.74 3.73
N THR A 2 2.89 4.02 3.43
CA THR A 2 1.80 4.99 3.62
C THR A 2 1.47 5.63 2.29
N LEU A 3 0.25 5.48 1.82
CA LEU A 3 -0.23 6.03 0.55
C LEU A 3 -1.21 7.16 0.83
N LYS A 4 -1.00 8.32 0.21
CA LYS A 4 -1.96 9.43 0.21
C LYS A 4 -2.57 9.54 -1.17
N ILE A 5 -3.84 9.21 -1.30
CA ILE A 5 -4.52 9.06 -2.58
C ILE A 5 -5.74 9.97 -2.63
N LYS A 6 -6.02 10.58 -3.79
CA LYS A 6 -7.22 11.39 -4.00
C LYS A 6 -8.49 10.55 -3.76
N GLN A 7 -9.43 11.08 -2.99
CA GLN A 7 -10.64 10.37 -2.55
C GLN A 7 -11.46 9.76 -3.71
N HIS A 8 -11.52 10.43 -4.86
CA HIS A 8 -12.31 10.04 -6.03
C HIS A 8 -11.51 9.33 -7.13
N SER A 9 -10.28 8.93 -6.84
CA SER A 9 -9.49 8.14 -7.80
C SER A 9 -9.93 6.67 -7.82
N GLU A 10 -9.69 6.02 -8.95
CA GLU A 10 -9.89 4.58 -9.11
C GLU A 10 -9.03 3.77 -8.12
N ASP A 11 -7.81 4.23 -7.86
CA ASP A 11 -6.90 3.61 -6.89
C ASP A 11 -7.50 3.60 -5.47
N ASN A 12 -8.14 4.70 -5.07
CA ASN A 12 -8.78 4.75 -3.76
C ASN A 12 -9.99 3.82 -3.67
N ALA A 13 -10.74 3.65 -4.77
CA ALA A 13 -11.84 2.70 -4.84
C ALA A 13 -11.33 1.24 -4.74
N TYR A 14 -10.22 0.93 -5.40
CA TYR A 14 -9.56 -0.36 -5.32
C TYR A 14 -9.07 -0.68 -3.90
N LEU A 15 -8.32 0.23 -3.27
CA LEU A 15 -7.84 0.05 -1.90
C LEU A 15 -8.98 -0.08 -0.88
N SER A 16 -10.06 0.70 -1.06
CA SER A 16 -11.26 0.58 -0.23
C SER A 16 -11.91 -0.80 -0.35
N LYS A 17 -11.95 -1.39 -1.55
CA LYS A 17 -12.48 -2.74 -1.77
C LYS A 17 -11.61 -3.80 -1.09
N LEU A 18 -10.29 -3.73 -1.24
CA LEU A 18 -9.36 -4.64 -0.58
C LEU A 18 -9.45 -4.53 0.96
N PHE A 19 -9.51 -3.31 1.49
CA PHE A 19 -9.69 -3.08 2.92
C PHE A 19 -11.00 -3.71 3.44
N ASN A 20 -12.10 -3.53 2.70
CA ASN A 20 -13.38 -4.14 3.05
C ASN A 20 -13.31 -5.67 3.01
N GLN A 21 -12.63 -6.26 2.02
CA GLN A 21 -12.40 -7.71 1.96
C GLN A 21 -11.60 -8.22 3.17
N GLN A 22 -10.54 -7.52 3.57
CA GLN A 22 -9.77 -7.86 4.77
C GLN A 22 -10.66 -7.85 6.03
N LYS A 23 -11.55 -6.86 6.14
CA LYS A 23 -12.44 -6.70 7.30
C LYS A 23 -13.55 -7.75 7.34
N THR A 24 -14.16 -8.09 6.20
CA THR A 24 -15.34 -8.97 6.16
C THR A 24 -14.97 -10.44 6.05
N SER A 25 -13.86 -10.78 5.38
CA SER A 25 -13.47 -12.17 5.16
C SER A 25 -11.97 -12.28 4.95
N ILE A 26 -11.25 -12.52 6.05
CA ILE A 26 -9.80 -12.71 6.04
C ILE A 26 -9.37 -13.93 5.22
N LYS A 27 -10.24 -14.94 5.06
CA LYS A 27 -9.97 -16.13 4.23
C LYS A 27 -9.91 -15.82 2.74
N THR A 28 -10.61 -14.78 2.29
CA THR A 28 -10.62 -14.35 0.88
C THR A 28 -9.74 -13.13 0.63
N TYR A 29 -9.10 -12.61 1.67
CA TYR A 29 -8.18 -11.50 1.54
C TYR A 29 -6.91 -11.96 0.83
N LEU A 30 -6.59 -11.30 -0.28
CA LEU A 30 -5.34 -11.51 -0.99
C LEU A 30 -4.27 -10.58 -0.41
N PRO A 31 -3.23 -11.11 0.24
CA PRO A 31 -2.17 -10.28 0.79
C PRO A 31 -1.45 -9.51 -0.31
N MET A 32 -1.16 -8.24 -0.01
CA MET A 32 -0.44 -7.37 -0.94
C MET A 32 1.05 -7.72 -0.98
N THR A 33 1.64 -7.59 -2.17
CA THR A 33 3.10 -7.66 -2.36
C THR A 33 3.57 -6.30 -2.88
N LEU A 34 4.66 -5.80 -2.31
CA LEU A 34 5.34 -4.59 -2.72
C LEU A 34 6.63 -4.97 -3.43
N ALA A 35 6.87 -4.39 -4.60
CA ALA A 35 8.14 -4.46 -5.29
C ALA A 35 8.51 -3.04 -5.73
N ILE A 36 9.62 -2.52 -5.20
CA ILE A 36 10.22 -1.25 -5.61
C ILE A 36 11.55 -1.61 -6.23
N ARG A 37 11.75 -1.17 -7.47
CA ARG A 37 13.02 -1.29 -8.17
C ARG A 37 13.51 0.11 -8.51
N ASP A 38 14.70 0.45 -8.04
CA ASP A 38 15.43 1.60 -8.57
C ASP A 38 16.08 1.18 -9.89
N LEU A 39 15.86 1.96 -10.94
CA LEU A 39 16.40 1.68 -12.27
C LEU A 39 17.82 2.25 -12.46
N ILE A 40 18.27 3.13 -11.56
CA ILE A 40 19.58 3.78 -11.66
C ILE A 40 20.64 2.97 -10.91
N ASN A 41 20.29 2.49 -9.72
CA ASN A 41 21.21 1.76 -8.84
C ASN A 41 20.89 0.26 -8.76
N ASP A 42 19.93 -0.23 -9.55
CA ASP A 42 19.43 -1.62 -9.53
C ASP A 42 19.00 -2.13 -8.14
N ASP A 43 18.72 -1.23 -7.20
CA ASP A 43 18.22 -1.57 -5.86
C ASP A 43 16.84 -2.24 -5.97
N VAL A 44 16.68 -3.37 -5.28
CA VAL A 44 15.42 -4.12 -5.25
C VAL A 44 14.94 -4.26 -3.82
N VAL A 45 13.77 -3.68 -3.55
CA VAL A 45 13.04 -3.85 -2.30
C VAL A 45 11.77 -4.62 -2.57
N THR A 46 11.65 -5.81 -1.97
CA THR A 46 10.43 -6.62 -2.02
C THR A 46 9.85 -6.78 -0.63
N ALA A 47 8.55 -6.59 -0.46
CA ALA A 47 7.85 -6.91 0.77
C ALA A 47 6.60 -7.76 0.48
N SER A 48 6.31 -8.73 1.33
CA SER A 48 5.19 -9.66 1.15
C SER A 48 4.31 -9.73 2.40
N LYS A 49 3.11 -10.28 2.22
CA LYS A 49 2.07 -10.36 3.26
C LYS A 49 1.65 -8.99 3.79
N GLY A 50 1.38 -8.06 2.87
CA GLY A 50 0.86 -6.74 3.19
C GLY A 50 -0.57 -6.81 3.72
N TYR A 51 -0.87 -6.09 4.80
CA TYR A 51 -2.21 -5.91 5.35
C TYR A 51 -2.42 -4.47 5.85
N PHE A 52 -3.68 -4.02 5.83
CA PHE A 52 -4.06 -2.70 6.30
C PHE A 52 -4.13 -2.66 7.83
N THR A 53 -3.60 -1.59 8.44
CA THR A 53 -3.62 -1.39 9.90
C THR A 53 -4.49 -0.23 10.37
N THR A 54 -4.79 0.73 9.50
CA THR A 54 -5.61 1.91 9.86
C THR A 54 -6.78 2.03 8.90
N PRO A 55 -8.04 2.08 9.37
CA PRO A 55 -9.16 2.45 8.51
C PRO A 55 -8.96 3.87 8.00
N ALA A 56 -9.12 4.05 6.68
CA ALA A 56 -9.19 5.37 6.09
C ALA A 56 -10.32 6.18 6.76
N ALA A 57 -10.00 7.34 7.34
CA ALA A 57 -11.01 8.24 7.90
C ALA A 57 -11.90 8.77 6.77
N TYR A 58 -13.13 8.27 6.66
CA TYR A 58 -14.10 8.78 5.70
C TYR A 58 -14.66 10.13 6.21
N MET A 59 -14.15 11.23 5.68
CA MET A 59 -14.69 12.57 5.93
C MET A 59 -15.59 13.00 4.76
N ARG A 60 -16.88 13.25 5.02
CA ARG A 60 -17.78 13.94 4.06
C ARG A 60 -17.62 15.45 4.20
N GLY A 61 -17.60 16.17 3.09
CA GLY A 61 -17.75 17.65 3.08
C GLY A 61 -16.53 18.46 2.67
N ASN A 62 -15.39 17.85 2.33
CA ASN A 62 -14.23 18.58 1.80
C ASN A 62 -13.63 17.83 0.60
N GLY A 63 -14.09 18.16 -0.61
CA GLY A 63 -13.83 17.42 -1.87
C GLY A 63 -12.37 17.36 -2.35
N HIS A 64 -11.41 17.77 -1.51
CA HIS A 64 -9.98 17.78 -1.80
C HIS A 64 -9.14 16.93 -0.83
N ASN A 65 -9.74 16.25 0.15
CA ASN A 65 -8.94 15.53 1.13
C ASN A 65 -8.39 14.21 0.56
N ALA A 66 -7.06 14.05 0.64
CA ALA A 66 -6.43 12.78 0.35
C ALA A 66 -6.81 11.74 1.41
N THR A 67 -7.20 10.56 0.96
CA THR A 67 -7.38 9.38 1.80
C THR A 67 -6.00 8.78 2.08
N THR A 68 -5.68 8.61 3.37
CA THR A 68 -4.40 8.01 3.80
C THR A 68 -4.59 6.54 4.13
N TRP A 69 -3.81 5.69 3.47
CA TRP A 69 -3.79 4.23 3.69
C TRP A 69 -2.45 3.82 4.29
N THR A 70 -2.50 3.08 5.41
CA THR A 70 -1.32 2.48 6.04
C THR A 70 -1.33 0.98 5.82
N ILE A 71 -0.29 0.49 5.14
CA ILE A 71 -0.08 -0.93 4.83
C ILE A 71 1.21 -1.39 5.51
N VAL A 72 1.11 -2.45 6.31
CA VAL A 72 2.22 -3.10 6.98
C VAL A 72 2.51 -4.44 6.31
N PHE A 73 3.78 -4.80 6.19
CA PHE A 73 4.23 -6.05 5.58
C PHE A 73 4.96 -6.89 6.62
N GLU A 74 4.70 -8.20 6.67
CA GLU A 74 5.36 -9.10 7.62
C GLU A 74 6.80 -9.44 7.21
N LYS A 75 7.06 -9.54 5.90
CA LYS A 75 8.37 -9.91 5.37
C LYS A 75 8.85 -8.84 4.41
N MET A 76 10.10 -8.41 4.60
CA MET A 76 10.77 -7.44 3.75
C MET A 76 12.18 -7.95 3.43
N THR A 77 12.56 -7.84 2.16
CA THR A 77 13.90 -8.10 1.65
C THR A 77 14.34 -6.86 0.91
N MET A 78 15.53 -6.38 1.24
CA MET A 78 16.14 -5.19 0.67
C MET A 78 17.50 -5.58 0.15
N ASN A 79 17.62 -5.64 -1.17
CA ASN A 79 18.87 -5.83 -1.88
C ASN A 79 19.31 -4.46 -2.36
N LEU A 80 20.30 -3.90 -1.67
CA LEU A 80 20.95 -2.64 -2.07
C LEU A 80 22.22 -3.00 -2.81
N GLU A 81 22.36 -2.59 -4.06
CA GLU A 81 23.64 -2.68 -4.74
C GLU A 81 24.53 -1.53 -4.30
N LYS A 82 25.85 -1.74 -4.35
CA LYS A 82 26.80 -0.64 -4.14
C LYS A 82 26.67 0.29 -5.35
N GLY A 83 25.90 1.36 -5.20
CA GLY A 83 25.72 2.38 -6.21
C GLY A 83 27.05 2.76 -6.87
N VAL A 84 26.99 3.03 -8.18
CA VAL A 84 28.16 3.38 -8.99
C VAL A 84 28.89 4.54 -8.33
N GLN A 85 30.12 4.28 -7.89
CA GLN A 85 31.03 5.29 -7.33
C GLN A 85 31.74 6.04 -8.45
#